data_AF-A0A5K7YF29-F1
#
_entry.id   AF-A0A5K7YF29-F1
#
_cell.length_a   1.000
_cell.length_b   1.000
_cell.length_c   1.000
_cell.angle_alpha   90.00
_cell.angle_beta   90.00
_cell.angle_gamma   90.00
#
_symmetry.space_group_name_H-M   'P 1'
#
loop_
_entity.id
_entity.type
_entity.pdbx_description
1 polymer ?
#
loop_
_entity_poly.entity_id
_entity_poly.type
_entity_poly.pdbx_seq_one_letter_code
_entity_poly.pdbx_strand_id
1 'polypeptide(L)'
;MDTRFTVGELESRWEKALISTRTAVSGHPRAYRQLKTLSAEILETSIDINDYFPTVERIIHLLEELDPCGRGSIFQIFKTRISPTSIWDVKMLRMECRDLLAHLTAFDQWRRRQHHLRRVK
;
A
#
# COMPACT_ATOMS: atom_id res chain seq x y z
N MET A 1 0.18 -25.33 -8.95
CA MET A 1 1.34 -25.88 -8.23
C MET A 1 1.34 -25.26 -6.84
N ASP A 2 1.07 -26.07 -5.83
CA ASP A 2 0.88 -25.62 -4.44
C ASP A 2 2.27 -25.33 -3.83
N THR A 3 2.75 -24.11 -3.97
CA THR A 3 4.08 -23.71 -3.47
C THR A 3 3.95 -23.45 -1.97
N ARG A 4 4.12 -24.49 -1.15
CA ARG A 4 4.17 -24.33 0.31
C ARG A 4 5.47 -23.65 0.69
N PHE A 5 5.42 -22.34 0.87
CA PHE A 5 6.52 -21.57 1.43
C PHE A 5 6.68 -21.91 2.91
N THR A 6 7.91 -22.03 3.36
CA THR A 6 8.23 -22.08 4.79
C THR A 6 8.01 -20.71 5.42
N VAL A 7 7.81 -20.68 6.75
CA VAL A 7 7.63 -19.41 7.49
C VAL A 7 8.81 -18.46 7.25
N GLY A 8 10.04 -18.97 7.28
CA GLY A 8 11.24 -18.15 7.05
C GLY A 8 11.34 -17.56 5.63
N GLU A 9 10.85 -18.27 4.62
CA GLU A 9 10.80 -17.73 3.25
C GLU A 9 9.75 -16.63 3.10
N LEU A 10 8.61 -16.76 3.79
CA LEU A 10 7.58 -15.73 3.85
C LEU A 10 8.11 -14.47 4.56
N GLU A 11 8.79 -14.64 5.69
CA GLU A 11 9.42 -13.54 6.43
C GLU A 11 10.48 -12.82 5.59
N SER A 12 11.35 -13.57 4.91
CA SER A 12 12.39 -12.97 4.04
C SER A 12 11.78 -12.21 2.86
N ARG A 13 10.73 -12.75 2.24
CA ARG A 13 9.99 -12.05 1.18
C ARG A 13 9.32 -10.79 1.70
N TRP A 14 8.72 -10.87 2.88
CA TRP A 14 8.08 -9.73 3.53
C TRP A 14 9.09 -8.63 3.83
N GLU A 15 10.25 -8.97 4.38
CA GLU A 15 11.33 -8.01 4.64
C GLU A 15 11.82 -7.32 3.37
N LYS A 16 12.03 -8.08 2.28
CA LYS A 16 12.39 -7.52 0.97
C LYS A 16 11.33 -6.54 0.47
N ALA A 17 10.05 -6.89 0.60
CA ALA A 17 8.95 -6.00 0.24
C ALA A 17 8.94 -4.71 1.07
N LEU A 18 9.22 -4.79 2.38
CA LEU A 18 9.32 -3.62 3.26
C LEU A 18 10.51 -2.71 2.90
N ILE A 19 11.66 -3.28 2.53
CA ILE A 19 12.84 -2.52 2.06
C ILE A 19 12.53 -1.81 0.72
N SER A 20 11.93 -2.52 -0.24
CA SER A 20 11.48 -1.92 -1.51
C SER A 20 10.49 -0.79 -1.25
N THR A 21 9.51 -1.01 -0.37
CA THR A 21 8.51 -0.01 0.03
C THR A 21 9.16 1.22 0.67
N ARG A 22 10.17 1.03 1.53
CA ARG A 22 10.92 2.15 2.11
C ARG A 22 11.61 3.00 1.06
N THR A 23 12.21 2.37 0.06
CA THR A 23 12.90 3.06 -1.03
C THR A 23 11.90 3.89 -1.84
N ALA A 24 10.77 3.28 -2.22
CA ALA A 24 9.65 3.93 -2.89
C ALA A 24 9.13 5.17 -2.13
N VAL A 25 8.81 4.99 -0.84
CA VAL A 25 8.31 6.07 0.03
C VAL A 25 9.33 7.20 0.21
N SER A 26 10.62 6.87 0.23
CA SER A 26 11.68 7.88 0.36
C SER A 26 11.84 8.71 -0.92
N GLY A 27 11.58 8.12 -2.09
CA GLY A 27 11.56 8.83 -3.38
C GLY A 27 10.31 9.69 -3.58
N HIS A 28 9.15 9.22 -3.11
CA HIS A 28 7.85 9.89 -3.32
C HIS A 28 7.07 10.12 -2.01
N PRO A 29 7.62 10.89 -1.05
CA PRO A 29 7.00 11.06 0.27
C PRO A 29 5.65 11.79 0.21
N ARG A 30 5.44 12.65 -0.80
CA ARG A 30 4.16 13.35 -1.01
C ARG A 30 3.08 12.38 -1.48
N ALA A 31 3.36 11.57 -2.48
CA ALA A 31 2.44 10.55 -2.99
C ALA A 31 2.02 9.58 -1.88
N TYR A 32 2.97 9.15 -1.04
CA TYR A 32 2.67 8.28 0.10
C TYR A 32 1.70 8.93 1.11
N ARG A 33 1.89 10.22 1.43
CA ARG A 33 0.96 10.95 2.31
C ARG A 33 -0.42 11.08 1.68
N GLN A 34 -0.48 11.44 0.40
CA GLN A 34 -1.73 11.57 -0.34
C GLN A 34 -2.49 10.24 -0.41
N LEU A 35 -1.78 9.12 -0.64
CA LEU A 35 -2.38 7.78 -0.63
C LEU A 35 -3.02 7.47 0.71
N LYS A 36 -2.33 7.76 1.83
CA LYS A 36 -2.87 7.56 3.18
C LYS A 36 -4.11 8.41 3.43
N THR A 37 -4.04 9.69 3.09
CA THR A 37 -5.15 10.63 3.28
C THR A 37 -6.36 10.20 2.47
N LEU A 38 -6.19 9.96 1.17
CA LEU A 38 -7.27 9.54 0.27
C LEU A 38 -7.91 8.22 0.72
N SER A 39 -7.09 7.24 1.12
CA SER A 39 -7.59 5.95 1.62
C SER A 39 -8.39 6.10 2.92
N ALA A 40 -8.02 7.04 3.79
CA ALA A 40 -8.76 7.32 5.03
C ALA A 40 -10.09 8.04 4.73
N GLU A 41 -10.07 9.03 3.85
CA GLU A 41 -11.26 9.78 3.42
C GLU A 41 -12.34 8.86 2.84
N ILE A 42 -11.95 7.86 2.04
CA ILE A 42 -12.84 6.84 1.46
C ILE A 42 -13.57 6.00 2.53
N LEU A 43 -12.91 5.76 3.67
CA LEU A 43 -13.50 5.01 4.78
C LEU A 43 -14.44 5.87 5.62
N GLU A 44 -14.14 7.16 5.75
CA GLU A 44 -14.88 8.09 6.61
C GLU A 44 -16.06 8.74 5.88
N THR A 45 -16.00 8.84 4.55
CA THR A 45 -16.96 9.61 3.74
C THR A 45 -17.77 8.73 2.79
N SER A 46 -19.00 9.13 2.50
CA SER A 46 -19.76 8.59 1.37
C SER A 46 -19.17 9.10 0.06
N ILE A 47 -18.84 8.20 -0.85
CA ILE A 47 -18.39 8.55 -2.20
C ILE A 47 -19.63 8.64 -3.08
N ASP A 48 -19.76 9.75 -3.80
CA ASP A 48 -20.78 9.86 -4.86
C ASP A 48 -20.49 8.84 -5.97
N ILE A 49 -21.53 8.25 -6.53
CA ILE A 49 -21.37 7.23 -7.57
C ILE A 49 -20.61 7.76 -8.80
N ASN A 50 -20.74 9.05 -9.10
CA ASN A 50 -20.03 9.71 -10.20
C ASN A 50 -18.53 9.91 -9.89
N ASP A 51 -18.18 10.06 -8.61
CA ASP A 51 -16.81 10.24 -8.15
C ASP A 51 -16.08 8.91 -7.89
N TYR A 52 -16.80 7.78 -7.97
CA TYR A 52 -16.24 6.46 -7.68
C TYR A 52 -15.05 6.11 -8.57
N PHE A 53 -15.23 6.08 -9.89
CA PHE A 53 -14.16 5.74 -10.83
C PHE A 53 -12.99 6.73 -10.76
N PRO A 54 -13.20 8.06 -10.76
CA PRO A 54 -12.13 9.04 -10.57
C PRO A 54 -11.34 8.82 -9.27
N THR A 55 -12.01 8.43 -8.19
CA THR A 55 -11.37 8.15 -6.90
C THR A 55 -10.49 6.90 -6.97
N VAL A 56 -10.98 5.83 -7.61
CA VAL A 56 -10.21 4.60 -7.83
C VAL A 56 -8.97 4.87 -8.69
N GLU A 57 -9.13 5.60 -9.80
CA GLU A 57 -8.03 5.98 -10.68
C GLU A 57 -6.96 6.81 -9.96
N ARG A 58 -7.38 7.75 -9.09
CA ARG A 58 -6.45 8.51 -8.24
C ARG A 58 -5.62 7.63 -7.33
N ILE A 59 -6.22 6.62 -6.69
CA ILE A 59 -5.49 5.67 -5.84
C ILE A 59 -4.47 4.89 -6.68
N ILE A 60 -4.89 4.38 -7.85
CA ILE A 60 -4.00 3.62 -8.74
C ILE A 60 -2.84 4.49 -9.20
N HIS A 61 -3.09 5.73 -9.58
CA HIS A 61 -2.06 6.66 -9.98
C HIS A 61 -1.03 6.91 -8.86
N LEU A 62 -1.49 7.08 -7.62
CA LEU A 62 -0.60 7.23 -6.47
C LEU A 62 0.23 5.96 -6.20
N LEU A 63 -0.38 4.78 -6.37
CA LEU A 63 0.32 3.49 -6.26
C LEU A 63 1.36 3.32 -7.38
N GLU A 64 1.07 3.77 -8.59
CA GLU A 64 1.99 3.80 -9.72
C GLU A 64 3.13 4.80 -9.53
N GLU A 65 2.85 5.97 -8.97
CA GLU A 65 3.90 6.93 -8.65
C GLU A 65 4.87 6.38 -7.59
N LEU A 66 4.34 5.64 -6.61
CA LEU A 66 5.14 5.04 -5.56
C LEU A 66 5.95 3.85 -6.05
N ASP A 67 5.44 3.04 -6.97
CA ASP A 67 6.14 1.87 -7.52
C ASP A 67 5.93 1.72 -9.03
N PRO A 68 6.53 2.59 -9.86
CA PRO A 68 6.28 2.63 -11.30
C PRO A 68 6.78 1.37 -12.01
N CYS A 69 7.77 0.69 -11.43
CA CYS A 69 8.36 -0.53 -11.99
C CYS A 69 7.83 -1.82 -11.35
N GLY A 70 6.92 -1.75 -10.36
CA GLY A 70 6.43 -2.92 -9.66
C GLY A 70 7.55 -3.76 -9.02
N ARG A 71 8.43 -3.13 -8.23
CA ARG A 71 9.65 -3.76 -7.66
C ARG A 71 9.36 -4.67 -6.45
N GLY A 72 8.19 -5.31 -6.42
CA GLY A 72 7.77 -6.16 -5.29
C GLY A 72 7.50 -5.38 -4.01
N SER A 73 7.18 -4.09 -4.10
CA SER A 73 6.71 -3.33 -2.94
C SER A 73 5.29 -3.76 -2.55
N ILE A 74 4.85 -3.36 -1.36
CA ILE A 74 3.45 -3.59 -0.97
C ILE A 74 2.45 -2.93 -1.93
N PHE A 75 2.85 -1.85 -2.61
CA PHE A 75 1.99 -1.10 -3.53
C PHE A 75 1.57 -1.91 -4.76
N GLN A 76 2.45 -2.80 -5.24
CA GLN A 76 2.14 -3.67 -6.37
C GLN A 76 0.96 -4.62 -6.09
N ILE A 77 0.87 -5.11 -4.84
CA ILE A 77 -0.22 -5.99 -4.41
C ILE A 77 -1.54 -5.24 -4.47
N PHE A 78 -1.58 -4.02 -3.90
CA PHE A 78 -2.79 -3.21 -3.84
C PHE A 78 -3.18 -2.63 -5.20
N LYS A 79 -2.23 -2.33 -6.10
CA LYS A 79 -2.53 -1.90 -7.46
C LYS A 79 -3.39 -2.92 -8.20
N THR A 80 -3.03 -4.20 -8.09
CA THR A 80 -3.77 -5.29 -8.74
C THR A 80 -5.16 -5.45 -8.14
N ARG A 81 -5.28 -5.34 -6.81
CA ARG A 81 -6.56 -5.51 -6.11
C ARG A 81 -7.52 -4.33 -6.32
N ILE A 82 -6.98 -3.11 -6.43
CA ILE A 82 -7.76 -1.87 -6.55
C ILE A 82 -8.11 -1.53 -8.01
N SER A 83 -7.51 -2.22 -8.98
CA SER A 83 -7.81 -2.04 -10.39
C SER A 83 -9.32 -2.06 -10.68
N PRO A 84 -9.87 -1.19 -11.55
CA PRO A 84 -11.30 -1.16 -11.85
C PRO A 84 -11.79 -2.46 -12.50
N THR A 85 -10.87 -3.19 -13.15
CA THR A 85 -11.14 -4.52 -13.70
C THR A 85 -11.33 -5.59 -12.61
N SER A 86 -10.86 -5.33 -11.39
CA SER A 86 -10.90 -6.23 -10.24
C SER A 86 -11.94 -5.84 -9.19
N ILE A 87 -12.25 -4.54 -9.06
CA ILE A 87 -13.27 -4.05 -8.12
C ILE A 87 -14.58 -3.73 -8.84
N TRP A 88 -15.58 -4.59 -8.63
CA TRP A 88 -16.95 -4.41 -9.15
C TRP A 88 -17.88 -3.62 -8.21
N ASP A 89 -17.52 -3.37 -6.95
CA ASP A 89 -18.39 -2.72 -5.94
C ASP A 89 -17.60 -1.78 -5.01
N VAL A 90 -18.18 -0.62 -4.69
CA VAL A 90 -17.73 0.36 -3.69
C VAL A 90 -17.42 -0.29 -2.34
N LYS A 91 -18.17 -1.32 -1.94
CA LYS A 91 -17.91 -2.07 -0.70
C LYS A 91 -16.53 -2.74 -0.73
N MET A 92 -16.13 -3.30 -1.86
CA MET A 92 -14.81 -3.91 -2.01
C MET A 92 -13.70 -2.84 -1.97
N LEU A 93 -13.91 -1.67 -2.59
CA LEU A 93 -12.95 -0.56 -2.50
C LEU A 93 -12.66 -0.17 -1.04
N ARG A 94 -13.69 -0.03 -0.19
CA ARG A 94 -13.49 0.29 1.22
C ARG A 94 -12.74 -0.81 1.96
N MET A 95 -13.01 -2.08 1.67
CA MET A 95 -12.26 -3.17 2.30
C MET A 95 -10.78 -3.13 1.90
N GLU A 96 -10.48 -2.92 0.61
CA GLU A 96 -9.10 -2.80 0.13
C GLU A 96 -8.39 -1.56 0.69
N CYS A 97 -9.08 -0.42 0.82
CA CYS A 97 -8.51 0.78 1.45
C CYS A 97 -8.21 0.56 2.94
N ARG A 98 -9.06 -0.17 3.66
CA ARG A 98 -8.82 -0.55 5.05
C ARG A 98 -7.60 -1.47 5.17
N ASP A 99 -7.50 -2.48 4.30
CA ASP A 99 -6.36 -3.40 4.30
C ASP A 99 -5.06 -2.65 3.95
N LEU A 100 -5.11 -1.77 2.95
CA LEU A 100 -4.01 -0.88 2.59
C LEU A 100 -3.56 -0.05 3.79
N LEU A 101 -4.45 0.66 4.46
CA LEU A 101 -4.09 1.47 5.64
C LEU A 101 -3.49 0.65 6.77
N ALA A 102 -3.97 -0.57 7.00
CA ALA A 102 -3.39 -1.48 7.98
C ALA A 102 -1.94 -1.84 7.61
N HIS A 103 -1.70 -2.15 6.33
CA HIS A 103 -0.36 -2.44 5.80
C HIS A 103 0.58 -1.23 5.89
N LEU A 104 0.10 -0.04 5.53
CA LEU A 104 0.89 1.19 5.65
C LEU A 104 1.22 1.52 7.12
N THR A 105 0.29 1.23 8.03
CA THR A 105 0.52 1.39 9.48
C THR A 105 1.57 0.41 9.99
N ALA A 106 1.48 -0.86 9.60
CA ALA A 106 2.48 -1.87 9.95
C ALA A 106 3.87 -1.50 9.39
N PHE A 107 3.93 -1.03 8.15
CA PHE A 107 5.16 -0.52 7.54
C PHE A 107 5.71 0.69 8.31
N ASP A 108 4.88 1.65 8.69
CA ASP A 108 5.31 2.82 9.48
C ASP A 108 5.88 2.40 10.84
N GLN A 109 5.27 1.42 11.51
CA GLN A 109 5.77 0.87 12.77
C GLN A 109 7.11 0.16 12.58
N TRP A 110 7.23 -0.71 11.56
CA TRP A 110 8.48 -1.37 11.21
C TRP A 110 9.59 -0.35 10.92
N ARG A 111 9.30 0.66 10.11
CA ARG A 111 10.25 1.73 9.77
C ARG A 111 10.73 2.46 11.02
N ARG A 112 9.83 2.84 11.94
CA ARG A 112 10.20 3.49 13.21
C ARG A 112 11.11 2.63 14.08
N ARG A 113 10.82 1.31 14.18
CA ARG A 113 11.66 0.35 14.93
C ARG A 113 13.08 0.27 14.36
N GLN A 114 13.22 0.26 13.03
CA GLN A 114 14.52 0.26 12.36
C GLN A 114 15.34 1.54 12.61
N HIS A 115 14.68 2.69 12.81
CA HIS A 115 15.35 3.96 13.09
C HIS A 115 15.75 4.17 14.56
N HIS A 116 15.25 3.36 15.50
CA HIS A 116 15.53 3.51 16.95
C HIS A 116 16.85 2.86 17.43
N LEU A 117 17.66 2.29 16.54
CA LEU A 117 18.92 1.60 16.90
C LEU A 117 20.21 2.37 16.54
N ARG A 118 20.21 3.70 16.62
CA ARG A 118 21.46 4.48 16.70
C ARG A 118 21.53 5.27 18.00
N ARG A 119 21.71 4.57 19.10
CA ARG A 119 22.32 5.14 20.30
C ARG A 119 23.83 5.13 20.04
N VAL A 120 24.34 6.22 19.47
CA VAL A 120 25.78 6.43 19.31
C VAL A 120 26.37 6.53 20.73
N LYS A 121 27.39 5.72 21.00
CA LYS A 121 28.08 5.61 22.29
C LYS A 121 29.05 6.77 22.48
#